data_AF-A0A3Q1G1H5-F1
#
_entry.id   AF-A0A3Q1G1H5-F1
#
_cell.length_a   1.000
_cell.length_b   1.000
_cell.length_c   1.000
_cell.angle_alpha   90.00
_cell.angle_beta   90.00
_cell.angle_gamma   90.00
#
_symmetry.space_group_name_H-M   'P 1'
#
loop_
_entity.id
_entity.type
_entity.pdbx_description
1 polymer ?
#
loop_
_entity_poly.entity_id
_entity_poly.type
_entity_poly.pdbx_seq_one_letter_code
_entity_poly.pdbx_strand_id
1 'polypeptide(L)'
;MTEGNNLPGGDAADTSAVPVEEKRLEEAAGEKKEKENGDSKVNITEKTSAPGETEEAEFVHPEGGWGWVVMLASMWCNGSVFGIQNAFGLLFLSLLQEFGSVDDQDLRFRTAWVGSLSMGMIFFCSPIVSVFTDMFGCRITAVGGAAVGLVGLLASSFVSSLGVMYFTYGIVFACGCSFAYQPSLVILGHYFKKRLGLVNGIVTAGSSIFTITLPFVLSGLLERVGLHNTMRVLCILMFVLMLAGFTYKPLLPVKPANSQTGGSRLKQIFNVNIWKSWGYRIWAFGIPAALYGYFVPYVHLMNHVTERFGKDTNKELLLMCIGITSGVGRLIFGRVADYIPGVKKVYLQVTSFFIIGLMSMMIPLCDIFGGLIAVCLLMGLFDGCFICIMAPIAFELVGANDVSQAIGFLLGLMSVPMVVGPPIAGYLRDTLGSYDVAFYLAGVPPIIGGALLCLIPWVEARRKRMENKETQRTEHDVTQKMIESEKAVEESHNKTGESVL
;
A
#
# COMPACT_ATOMS: atom_id res chain seq x y z
N MET A 1 -37.32 -56.85 -43.05
CA MET A 1 -37.16 -57.76 -41.89
C MET A 1 -37.14 -56.87 -40.66
N THR A 2 -38.33 -56.37 -40.29
CA THR A 2 -39.19 -56.80 -39.15
C THR A 2 -38.70 -56.16 -37.86
N GLU A 3 -39.21 -54.98 -37.48
CA GLU A 3 -40.41 -54.75 -36.61
C GLU A 3 -40.09 -55.08 -35.13
N GLY A 4 -40.46 -54.29 -34.10
CA GLY A 4 -41.25 -53.08 -33.98
C GLY A 4 -41.43 -52.69 -32.49
N ASN A 5 -41.60 -51.39 -32.23
CA ASN A 5 -42.52 -50.74 -31.29
C ASN A 5 -42.98 -51.44 -29.97
N ASN A 6 -42.81 -50.78 -28.82
CA ASN A 6 -43.89 -50.05 -28.10
C ASN A 6 -43.57 -49.74 -26.61
N LEU A 7 -43.69 -48.46 -26.25
CA LEU A 7 -44.18 -47.94 -24.95
C LEU A 7 -45.70 -48.25 -24.83
N PRO A 8 -46.42 -48.21 -23.67
CA PRO A 8 -46.41 -47.06 -22.72
C PRO A 8 -46.80 -47.30 -21.23
N GLY A 9 -46.66 -46.21 -20.46
CA GLY A 9 -47.34 -45.70 -19.25
C GLY A 9 -48.26 -46.54 -18.34
N GLY A 10 -48.36 -46.11 -17.08
CA GLY A 10 -49.51 -46.39 -16.20
C GLY A 10 -49.22 -46.31 -14.70
N ASP A 11 -49.93 -45.40 -14.04
CA ASP A 11 -49.93 -45.08 -12.60
C ASP A 11 -50.47 -46.18 -11.65
N ALA A 12 -50.21 -45.94 -10.35
CA ALA A 12 -51.08 -46.14 -9.18
C ALA A 12 -50.85 -47.38 -8.27
N ALA A 13 -50.59 -47.07 -6.98
CA ALA A 13 -51.07 -47.69 -5.72
C ALA A 13 -50.87 -49.22 -5.49
N ASP A 14 -50.66 -49.78 -4.29
CA ASP A 14 -50.77 -49.32 -2.91
C ASP A 14 -49.98 -50.28 -1.96
N THR A 15 -49.66 -49.81 -0.76
CA THR A 15 -49.47 -50.57 0.50
C THR A 15 -48.50 -51.77 0.60
N SER A 16 -47.43 -51.65 1.41
CA SER A 16 -47.45 -52.11 2.82
C SER A 16 -46.06 -52.07 3.50
N ALA A 17 -46.08 -51.71 4.80
CA ALA A 17 -45.08 -51.91 5.85
C ALA A 17 -43.92 -50.89 6.00
N VAL A 18 -44.20 -49.88 6.85
CA VAL A 18 -43.30 -49.08 7.73
C VAL A 18 -43.44 -49.74 9.13
N PRO A 19 -42.43 -49.80 10.05
CA PRO A 19 -41.97 -48.65 10.86
C PRO A 19 -40.52 -48.71 11.42
N VAL A 20 -39.90 -47.75 12.12
CA VAL A 20 -40.08 -46.33 12.51
C VAL A 20 -38.79 -45.96 13.28
N GLU A 21 -38.38 -44.68 13.21
CA GLU A 21 -37.45 -43.88 14.05
C GLU A 21 -36.57 -43.09 13.09
N GLU A 22 -36.72 -41.78 12.91
CA GLU A 22 -36.55 -40.76 13.94
C GLU A 22 -36.98 -39.41 13.32
N LYS A 23 -38.15 -38.88 13.73
CA LYS A 23 -38.54 -37.48 13.46
C LYS A 23 -39.73 -37.10 14.33
N ARG A 24 -39.69 -35.87 14.85
CA ARG A 24 -40.55 -35.22 15.86
C ARG A 24 -40.01 -35.49 17.26
N LEU A 25 -39.68 -34.47 18.05
CA LEU A 25 -40.66 -33.51 18.55
C LEU A 25 -40.06 -32.10 18.69
N GLU A 26 -40.45 -31.20 17.79
CA GLU A 26 -40.77 -29.82 18.18
C GLU A 26 -42.27 -29.78 18.53
N GLU A 27 -42.61 -28.93 19.50
CA GLU A 27 -43.97 -28.55 19.91
C GLU A 27 -44.79 -29.60 20.67
N ALA A 28 -44.84 -29.48 22.01
CA ALA A 28 -45.85 -28.63 22.65
C ALA A 28 -46.03 -28.96 24.14
N ALA A 29 -46.06 -27.87 24.92
CA ALA A 29 -46.96 -27.63 26.06
C ALA A 29 -46.71 -28.33 27.42
N GLY A 30 -46.82 -27.50 28.47
CA GLY A 30 -47.52 -27.89 29.69
C GLY A 30 -46.79 -27.70 31.01
N GLU A 31 -46.89 -26.48 31.55
CA GLU A 31 -47.07 -26.15 32.98
C GLU A 31 -46.50 -27.07 34.08
N LYS A 32 -45.66 -26.49 34.96
CA LYS A 32 -45.93 -26.49 36.42
C LYS A 32 -45.05 -25.47 37.17
N LYS A 33 -45.72 -24.66 38.00
CA LYS A 33 -45.18 -23.70 38.99
C LYS A 33 -44.87 -24.41 40.31
N GLU A 34 -43.80 -24.01 40.99
CA GLU A 34 -43.66 -23.76 42.45
C GLU A 34 -42.24 -23.20 42.71
N LYS A 35 -42.08 -21.88 42.89
CA LYS A 35 -41.95 -21.13 44.17
C LYS A 35 -40.85 -21.62 45.13
N GLU A 36 -39.74 -20.90 45.17
CA GLU A 36 -39.17 -20.40 46.44
C GLU A 36 -38.38 -19.10 46.22
N ASN A 37 -38.41 -18.23 47.23
CA ASN A 37 -38.20 -16.79 47.18
C ASN A 37 -36.83 -16.43 47.81
N GLY A 38 -36.15 -15.40 47.31
CA GLY A 38 -34.89 -14.91 47.92
C GLY A 38 -34.35 -13.66 47.22
N ASP A 39 -34.70 -12.50 47.77
CA ASP A 39 -34.38 -11.12 47.37
C ASP A 39 -32.95 -10.85 46.90
N SER A 40 -32.81 -10.15 45.77
CA SER A 40 -31.78 -9.12 45.53
C SER A 40 -32.22 -8.21 44.38
N LYS A 41 -32.85 -7.08 44.72
CA LYS A 41 -33.24 -6.02 43.80
C LYS A 41 -32.01 -5.42 43.11
N VAL A 42 -31.93 -5.55 41.79
CA VAL A 42 -31.15 -4.64 40.93
C VAL A 42 -32.15 -3.93 40.02
N ASN A 43 -32.38 -2.64 40.29
CA ASN A 43 -33.19 -1.77 39.44
C ASN A 43 -32.50 -1.62 38.08
N ILE A 44 -33.09 -2.20 37.03
CA ILE A 44 -32.82 -1.82 35.64
C ILE A 44 -33.63 -0.55 35.41
N THR A 45 -32.95 0.60 35.42
CA THR A 45 -33.52 1.84 34.88
C THR A 45 -33.54 1.70 33.36
N GLU A 46 -34.72 1.46 32.79
CA GLU A 46 -34.96 1.67 31.36
C GLU A 46 -34.68 3.15 31.04
N LYS A 47 -33.51 3.43 30.46
CA LYS A 47 -33.32 4.66 29.71
C LYS A 47 -33.98 4.45 28.35
N THR A 48 -35.16 5.04 28.18
CA THR A 48 -35.78 5.26 26.88
C THR A 48 -34.83 6.15 26.06
N SER A 49 -34.04 5.54 25.17
CA SER A 49 -33.25 6.24 24.17
C SER A 49 -34.17 6.78 23.07
N ALA A 50 -34.02 8.06 22.75
CA ALA A 50 -34.74 8.73 21.66
C ALA A 50 -34.49 8.03 20.29
N PRO A 51 -35.48 8.01 19.38
CA PRO A 51 -35.29 7.40 18.07
C PRO A 51 -34.56 8.39 17.15
N GLY A 52 -33.25 8.18 16.94
CA GLY A 52 -32.51 9.05 16.03
C GLY A 52 -30.98 9.00 16.05
N GLU A 53 -30.35 7.88 16.37
CA GLU A 53 -28.92 7.69 16.09
C GLU A 53 -28.72 6.30 15.48
N THR A 54 -28.49 6.28 14.16
CA THR A 54 -27.97 5.10 13.48
C THR A 54 -26.54 4.92 13.99
N GLU A 55 -26.31 4.04 14.96
CA GLU A 55 -24.96 3.55 15.27
C GLU A 55 -24.41 2.95 13.98
N GLU A 56 -23.50 3.65 13.30
CA GLU A 56 -22.73 3.07 12.20
C GLU A 56 -21.91 1.93 12.80
N ALA A 57 -22.36 0.69 12.61
CA ALA A 57 -21.66 -0.50 13.05
C ALA A 57 -20.20 -0.45 12.54
N GLU A 58 -19.24 -0.29 13.47
CA GLU A 58 -17.82 -0.18 13.13
C GLU A 58 -17.40 -1.41 12.32
N PHE A 59 -16.93 -1.21 11.08
CA PHE A 59 -16.55 -2.30 10.19
C PHE A 59 -15.47 -3.18 10.86
N VAL A 60 -15.81 -4.44 11.11
CA VAL A 60 -14.90 -5.40 11.73
C VAL A 60 -14.01 -6.05 10.67
N HIS A 61 -12.70 -5.84 10.78
CA HIS A 61 -11.73 -6.45 9.88
C HIS A 61 -11.66 -7.97 10.09
N PRO A 62 -11.70 -8.79 9.03
CA PRO A 62 -11.66 -10.25 9.13
C PRO A 62 -10.42 -10.84 9.79
N GLU A 63 -9.28 -10.14 9.74
CA GLU A 63 -8.04 -10.57 10.40
C GLU A 63 -7.65 -12.01 10.00
N GLY A 64 -7.68 -12.35 8.72
CA GLY A 64 -7.32 -13.69 8.22
C GLY A 64 -8.26 -14.24 7.16
N GLY A 65 -8.37 -15.57 7.08
CA GLY A 65 -9.17 -16.28 6.08
C GLY A 65 -8.74 -15.94 4.65
N TRP A 66 -9.68 -15.42 3.85
CA TRP A 66 -9.41 -14.97 2.48
C TRP A 66 -8.36 -13.83 2.42
N GLY A 67 -8.15 -13.10 3.51
CA GLY A 67 -7.12 -12.08 3.60
C GLY A 67 -5.71 -12.61 3.32
N TRP A 68 -5.41 -13.87 3.64
CA TRP A 68 -4.12 -14.48 3.31
C TRP A 68 -3.94 -14.74 1.82
N VAL A 69 -5.02 -15.08 1.12
CA VAL A 69 -5.01 -15.23 -0.35
C VAL A 69 -4.77 -13.87 -0.99
N VAL A 70 -5.46 -12.83 -0.51
CA VAL A 70 -5.26 -11.44 -0.95
C VAL A 70 -3.83 -10.96 -0.68
N MET A 71 -3.25 -11.33 0.47
CA MET A 71 -1.84 -11.05 0.79
C MET A 71 -0.90 -11.71 -0.24
N LEU A 72 -1.07 -13.00 -0.55
CA LEU A 72 -0.22 -13.67 -1.53
C LEU A 72 -0.37 -13.08 -2.94
N ALA A 73 -1.59 -12.73 -3.34
CA ALA A 73 -1.85 -12.02 -4.59
C ALA A 73 -1.16 -10.65 -4.64
N SER A 74 -1.22 -9.90 -3.54
CA SER A 74 -0.55 -8.58 -3.43
C SER A 74 0.97 -8.72 -3.40
N MET A 75 1.50 -9.78 -2.77
CA MET A 75 2.92 -10.11 -2.79
C MET A 75 3.40 -10.43 -4.21
N TRP A 76 2.61 -11.17 -5.00
CA TRP A 76 2.91 -11.41 -6.42
C TRP A 76 2.86 -10.11 -7.24
N CYS A 77 1.87 -9.24 -6.98
CA CYS A 77 1.78 -7.94 -7.62
C CYS A 77 3.02 -7.09 -7.38
N ASN A 78 3.37 -6.90 -6.11
CA ASN A 78 4.54 -6.13 -5.72
C ASN A 78 5.85 -6.78 -6.24
N GLY A 79 5.95 -8.11 -6.18
CA GLY A 79 7.05 -8.91 -6.71
C GLY A 79 7.27 -8.71 -8.21
N SER A 80 6.24 -8.96 -9.02
CA SER A 80 6.31 -8.90 -10.48
C SER A 80 6.55 -7.48 -11.00
N VAL A 81 5.85 -6.48 -10.46
CA VAL A 81 5.99 -5.07 -10.88
C VAL A 81 7.41 -4.58 -10.62
N PHE A 82 7.89 -4.61 -9.38
CA PHE A 82 9.24 -4.12 -9.07
C PHE A 82 10.34 -5.07 -9.51
N GLY A 83 10.06 -6.37 -9.62
CA GLY A 83 11.00 -7.35 -10.16
C GLY A 83 11.38 -7.02 -11.59
N ILE A 84 10.37 -6.80 -12.47
CA ILE A 84 10.62 -6.45 -13.87
C ILE A 84 11.35 -5.10 -13.97
N GLN A 85 10.95 -4.11 -13.18
CA GLN A 85 11.58 -2.78 -13.20
C GLN A 85 13.02 -2.80 -12.71
N ASN A 86 13.32 -3.50 -11.61
CA ASN A 86 14.67 -3.63 -11.09
C ASN A 86 15.57 -4.48 -12.01
N ALA A 87 14.99 -5.44 -12.74
CA ALA A 87 15.70 -6.23 -13.74
C ALA A 87 15.91 -5.48 -15.08
N PHE A 88 15.43 -4.24 -15.22
CA PHE A 88 15.59 -3.45 -16.44
C PHE A 88 17.07 -3.26 -16.83
N GLY A 89 18.01 -3.30 -15.89
CA GLY A 89 19.44 -3.22 -16.21
C GLY A 89 19.93 -4.29 -17.20
N LEU A 90 19.36 -5.51 -17.14
CA LEU A 90 19.65 -6.57 -18.11
C LEU A 90 18.95 -6.32 -19.45
N LEU A 91 17.70 -5.87 -19.41
CA LEU A 91 16.94 -5.51 -20.61
C LEU A 91 17.60 -4.34 -21.35
N PHE A 92 18.14 -3.37 -20.62
CA PHE A 92 18.87 -2.22 -21.14
C PHE A 92 20.05 -2.64 -22.01
N LEU A 93 20.88 -3.57 -21.52
CA LEU A 93 22.03 -4.06 -22.30
C LEU A 93 21.58 -4.75 -23.60
N SER A 94 20.54 -5.57 -23.54
CA SER A 94 19.97 -6.19 -24.73
C SER A 94 19.29 -5.19 -25.68
N LEU A 95 18.66 -4.14 -25.16
CA LEU A 95 18.07 -3.06 -25.97
C LEU A 95 19.16 -2.28 -26.71
N LEU A 96 20.33 -2.04 -26.10
CA LEU A 96 21.46 -1.41 -26.79
C LEU A 96 21.98 -2.24 -27.96
N GLN A 97 22.06 -3.55 -27.78
CA GLN A 97 22.49 -4.48 -28.83
C GLN A 97 21.48 -4.53 -29.99
N GLU A 98 20.18 -4.42 -29.68
CA GLU A 98 19.11 -4.45 -30.70
C GLU A 98 19.04 -3.14 -31.51
N PHE A 99 19.15 -1.98 -30.85
CA PHE A 99 18.98 -0.68 -31.51
C PHE A 99 20.25 -0.10 -32.12
N GLY A 100 21.42 -0.67 -31.84
CA GLY A 100 22.68 -0.17 -32.38
C GLY A 100 23.90 -0.80 -31.74
N SER A 101 24.89 0.03 -31.42
CA SER A 101 26.14 -0.42 -30.81
C SER A 101 26.18 -0.10 -29.32
N VAL A 102 26.73 -1.02 -28.54
CA VAL A 102 26.86 -0.86 -27.08
C VAL A 102 27.76 0.33 -26.73
N ASP A 103 28.65 0.79 -27.60
CA ASP A 103 29.62 1.86 -27.29
C ASP A 103 29.14 3.28 -27.58
N ASP A 104 27.96 3.43 -28.19
CA ASP A 104 27.36 4.74 -28.48
C ASP A 104 26.80 5.39 -27.20
N GLN A 105 27.41 6.50 -26.78
CA GLN A 105 27.05 7.24 -25.58
C GLN A 105 25.66 7.90 -25.69
N ASP A 106 25.27 8.40 -26.87
CA ASP A 106 23.95 9.01 -27.08
C ASP A 106 22.86 7.93 -27.03
N LEU A 107 23.12 6.76 -27.66
CA LEU A 107 22.21 5.62 -27.60
C LEU A 107 22.03 5.09 -26.17
N ARG A 108 23.12 4.98 -25.39
CA ARG A 108 23.07 4.62 -23.96
C ARG A 108 22.19 5.57 -23.16
N PHE A 109 22.41 6.88 -23.32
CA PHE A 109 21.62 7.89 -22.62
C PHE A 109 20.13 7.77 -22.98
N ARG A 110 19.80 7.71 -24.28
CA ARG A 110 18.41 7.56 -24.75
C ARG A 110 17.77 6.26 -24.24
N THR A 111 18.47 5.13 -24.31
CA THR A 111 17.91 3.85 -23.87
C THR A 111 17.67 3.82 -22.35
N ALA A 112 18.50 4.49 -21.55
CA ALA A 112 18.33 4.57 -20.10
C ALA A 112 17.06 5.35 -19.69
N TRP A 113 16.60 6.27 -20.54
CA TRP A 113 15.34 6.97 -20.32
C TRP A 113 14.13 6.03 -20.40
N VAL A 114 14.19 4.90 -21.11
CA VAL A 114 13.07 3.94 -21.18
C VAL A 114 12.75 3.40 -19.78
N GLY A 115 13.76 2.88 -19.08
CA GLY A 115 13.59 2.34 -17.72
C GLY A 115 13.29 3.42 -16.69
N SER A 116 13.97 4.57 -16.78
CA SER A 116 13.76 5.69 -15.86
C SER A 116 12.34 6.28 -15.99
N LEU A 117 11.86 6.44 -17.23
CA LEU A 117 10.48 6.85 -17.51
C LEU A 117 9.49 5.83 -16.97
N SER A 118 9.74 4.53 -17.19
CA SER A 118 8.88 3.45 -16.70
C SER A 118 8.74 3.46 -15.18
N MET A 119 9.86 3.50 -14.45
CA MET A 119 9.86 3.54 -12.99
C MET A 119 9.21 4.82 -12.46
N GLY A 120 9.54 5.98 -13.03
CA GLY A 120 8.93 7.27 -12.64
C GLY A 120 7.42 7.31 -12.87
N MET A 121 6.97 6.74 -13.99
CA MET A 121 5.56 6.71 -14.38
C MET A 121 4.71 5.84 -13.44
N ILE A 122 5.26 4.74 -12.89
CA ILE A 122 4.56 3.93 -11.86
C ILE A 122 4.11 4.80 -10.69
N PHE A 123 5.00 5.66 -10.18
CA PHE A 123 4.71 6.51 -9.04
C PHE A 123 3.90 7.75 -9.45
N PHE A 124 4.25 8.40 -10.57
CA PHE A 124 3.58 9.63 -11.02
C PHE A 124 2.09 9.41 -11.35
N CYS A 125 1.68 8.22 -11.83
CA CYS A 125 0.27 7.91 -12.07
C CYS A 125 -0.55 7.63 -10.81
N SER A 126 0.09 7.40 -9.66
CA SER A 126 -0.56 6.93 -8.42
C SER A 126 -1.75 7.82 -7.94
N PRO A 127 -1.70 9.16 -8.02
CA PRO A 127 -2.86 9.99 -7.67
C PRO A 127 -4.10 9.70 -8.52
N ILE A 128 -3.91 9.43 -9.81
CA ILE A 128 -4.99 9.07 -10.74
C ILE A 128 -5.52 7.67 -10.38
N VAL A 129 -4.62 6.72 -10.12
CA VAL A 129 -4.98 5.36 -9.72
C VAL A 129 -5.81 5.35 -8.44
N SER A 130 -5.47 6.16 -7.43
CA SER A 130 -6.27 6.24 -6.21
C SER A 130 -7.71 6.67 -6.48
N VAL A 131 -7.91 7.64 -7.37
CA VAL A 131 -9.25 8.11 -7.72
C VAL A 131 -10.06 6.97 -8.36
N PHE A 132 -9.45 6.24 -9.30
CA PHE A 132 -10.10 5.08 -9.91
C PHE A 132 -10.36 3.95 -8.89
N THR A 133 -9.45 3.75 -7.94
CA THR A 133 -9.60 2.78 -6.85
C THR A 133 -10.79 3.12 -5.96
N ASP A 134 -11.01 4.40 -5.67
CA ASP A 134 -12.15 4.85 -4.85
C ASP A 134 -13.47 4.75 -5.63
N MET A 135 -13.44 5.03 -6.93
CA MET A 135 -14.64 5.02 -7.79
C MET A 135 -15.10 3.60 -8.16
N PHE A 136 -14.17 2.73 -8.58
CA PHE A 136 -14.47 1.41 -9.14
C PHE A 136 -14.10 0.26 -8.18
N GLY A 137 -13.44 0.55 -7.06
CA GLY A 137 -12.95 -0.43 -6.11
C GLY A 137 -11.61 -1.05 -6.52
N CYS A 138 -10.95 -1.70 -5.55
CA CYS A 138 -9.60 -2.25 -5.74
C CYS A 138 -9.53 -3.33 -6.84
N ARG A 139 -10.57 -4.15 -7.00
CA ARG A 139 -10.58 -5.27 -7.96
C ARG A 139 -10.53 -4.80 -9.40
N ILE A 140 -11.47 -3.93 -9.78
CA ILE A 140 -11.62 -3.47 -11.17
C ILE A 140 -10.37 -2.70 -11.59
N THR A 141 -9.89 -1.81 -10.71
CA THR A 141 -8.68 -1.02 -10.95
C THR A 141 -7.44 -1.90 -11.11
N ALA A 142 -7.25 -2.90 -10.23
CA ALA A 142 -6.10 -3.79 -10.30
C ALA A 142 -6.10 -4.69 -11.55
N VAL A 143 -7.24 -5.31 -11.86
CA VAL A 143 -7.38 -6.20 -13.03
C VAL A 143 -7.25 -5.41 -14.33
N GLY A 144 -7.90 -4.24 -14.42
CA GLY A 144 -7.78 -3.35 -15.56
C GLY A 144 -6.34 -2.86 -15.77
N GLY A 145 -5.67 -2.47 -14.68
CA GLY A 145 -4.26 -2.10 -14.69
C GLY A 145 -3.35 -3.22 -15.18
N ALA A 146 -3.50 -4.42 -14.63
CA ALA A 146 -2.73 -5.58 -15.05
C ALA A 146 -2.94 -5.93 -16.52
N ALA A 147 -4.17 -5.81 -17.04
CA ALA A 147 -4.47 -6.00 -18.46
C ALA A 147 -3.80 -4.94 -19.34
N VAL A 148 -3.86 -3.65 -18.96
CA VAL A 148 -3.15 -2.58 -19.67
C VAL A 148 -1.63 -2.80 -19.64
N GLY A 149 -1.10 -3.22 -18.49
CA GLY A 149 0.32 -3.55 -18.33
C GLY A 149 0.74 -4.72 -19.21
N LEU A 150 -0.07 -5.78 -19.26
CA LEU A 150 0.13 -6.92 -20.15
C LEU A 150 0.18 -6.49 -21.61
N VAL A 151 -0.79 -5.68 -22.05
CA VAL A 151 -0.84 -5.16 -23.43
C VAL A 151 0.37 -4.26 -23.73
N GLY A 152 0.76 -3.38 -22.81
CA GLY A 152 1.92 -2.50 -22.97
C GLY A 152 3.24 -3.27 -23.08
N LEU A 153 3.43 -4.29 -22.25
CA LEU A 153 4.61 -5.15 -22.30
C LEU A 153 4.64 -6.03 -23.55
N LEU A 154 3.49 -6.60 -23.92
CA LEU A 154 3.35 -7.39 -25.14
C LEU A 154 3.60 -6.54 -26.39
N ALA A 155 3.04 -5.33 -26.46
CA ALA A 155 3.30 -4.39 -27.53
C ALA A 155 4.80 -4.06 -27.62
N SER A 156 5.45 -3.80 -26.48
CA SER A 156 6.91 -3.56 -26.42
C SER A 156 7.73 -4.71 -27.00
N SER A 157 7.24 -5.95 -26.92
CA SER A 157 7.92 -7.12 -27.51
C SER A 157 7.98 -7.10 -29.04
N PHE A 158 7.17 -6.30 -29.72
CA PHE A 158 7.18 -6.17 -31.19
C PHE A 158 7.85 -4.88 -31.68
N VAL A 159 8.33 -4.04 -30.76
CA VAL A 159 8.83 -2.71 -31.10
C VAL A 159 10.32 -2.77 -31.42
N SER A 160 10.67 -2.29 -32.62
CA SER A 160 12.05 -2.09 -33.09
C SER A 160 12.42 -0.62 -33.25
N SER A 161 11.76 0.29 -32.52
CA SER A 161 12.12 1.71 -32.45
C SER A 161 12.08 2.25 -31.02
N LEU A 162 13.15 2.94 -30.60
CA LEU A 162 13.25 3.56 -29.28
C LEU A 162 12.11 4.54 -28.98
N GLY A 163 11.67 5.32 -29.97
CA GLY A 163 10.58 6.29 -29.78
C GLY A 163 9.27 5.61 -29.38
N VAL A 164 8.96 4.48 -30.02
CA VAL A 164 7.77 3.69 -29.70
C VAL A 164 7.95 2.94 -28.37
N MET A 165 9.20 2.55 -28.03
CA MET A 165 9.52 1.89 -26.76
C MET A 165 9.27 2.81 -25.55
N TYR A 166 9.55 4.11 -25.66
CA TYR A 166 9.18 5.09 -24.62
C TYR A 166 7.67 5.08 -24.36
N PHE A 167 6.87 4.95 -25.42
CA PHE A 167 5.42 4.91 -25.28
C PHE A 167 4.94 3.57 -24.72
N THR A 168 5.34 2.43 -25.30
CA THR A 168 4.80 1.12 -24.91
C THR A 168 5.33 0.65 -23.55
N TYR A 169 6.64 0.71 -23.32
CA TYR A 169 7.26 0.23 -22.08
C TYR A 169 7.34 1.35 -21.02
N GLY A 170 7.72 2.55 -21.45
CA GLY A 170 7.89 3.68 -20.55
C GLY A 170 6.57 4.22 -20.01
N ILE A 171 5.52 4.30 -20.83
CA ILE A 171 4.23 4.88 -20.43
C ILE A 171 3.16 3.81 -20.22
N VAL A 172 2.78 3.06 -21.26
CA VAL A 172 1.62 2.15 -21.21
C VAL A 172 1.81 1.03 -20.19
N PHE A 173 2.93 0.31 -20.26
CA PHE A 173 3.27 -0.74 -19.30
C PHE A 173 3.35 -0.19 -17.87
N ALA A 174 4.05 0.92 -17.67
CA ALA A 174 4.22 1.55 -16.36
C ALA A 174 2.91 2.05 -15.74
N CYS A 175 2.03 2.66 -16.54
CA CYS A 175 0.68 3.02 -16.12
C CYS A 175 -0.09 1.77 -15.69
N GLY A 176 -0.05 0.68 -16.48
CA GLY A 176 -0.66 -0.59 -16.11
C GLY A 176 -0.14 -1.14 -14.78
N CYS A 177 1.19 -1.12 -14.58
CA CYS A 177 1.84 -1.48 -13.33
C CYS A 177 1.37 -0.60 -12.16
N SER A 178 1.23 0.72 -12.35
CA SER A 178 0.70 1.66 -11.36
C SER A 178 -0.71 1.28 -10.92
N PHE A 179 -1.61 1.07 -11.91
CA PHE A 179 -3.01 0.70 -11.70
C PHE A 179 -3.16 -0.67 -11.01
N ALA A 180 -2.21 -1.59 -11.20
CA ALA A 180 -2.18 -2.87 -10.49
C ALA A 180 -1.60 -2.75 -9.07
N TYR A 181 -0.50 -2.00 -8.93
CA TYR A 181 0.27 -1.91 -7.69
C TYR A 181 -0.48 -1.21 -6.57
N GLN A 182 -1.02 -0.01 -6.81
CA GLN A 182 -1.58 0.76 -5.70
C GLN A 182 -2.80 0.12 -5.02
N PRO A 183 -3.79 -0.45 -5.74
CA PRO A 183 -4.88 -1.18 -5.09
C PRO A 183 -4.41 -2.36 -4.26
N SER A 184 -3.27 -2.98 -4.60
CA SER A 184 -2.68 -4.09 -3.84
C SER A 184 -2.23 -3.67 -2.44
N LEU A 185 -1.89 -2.39 -2.23
CA LEU A 185 -1.56 -1.85 -0.90
C LEU A 185 -2.82 -1.53 -0.10
N VAL A 186 -3.82 -0.94 -0.76
CA VAL A 186 -5.08 -0.49 -0.13
C VAL A 186 -5.88 -1.68 0.38
N ILE A 187 -6.00 -2.73 -0.43
CA ILE A 187 -6.85 -3.88 -0.08
C ILE A 187 -6.38 -4.60 1.18
N LEU A 188 -5.08 -4.56 1.52
CA LEU A 188 -4.56 -5.20 2.73
C LEU A 188 -5.20 -4.64 4.00
N GLY A 189 -5.39 -3.32 4.07
CA GLY A 189 -6.03 -2.69 5.22
C GLY A 189 -7.53 -2.89 5.28
N HIS A 190 -8.17 -3.40 4.22
CA HIS A 190 -9.57 -3.86 4.31
C HIS A 190 -9.65 -5.17 5.11
N TYR A 191 -8.63 -6.03 5.01
CA TYR A 191 -8.61 -7.34 5.66
C TYR A 191 -7.94 -7.34 7.03
N PHE A 192 -6.93 -6.48 7.23
CA PHE A 192 -6.07 -6.49 8.41
C PHE A 192 -5.92 -5.09 9.00
N LYS A 193 -6.17 -4.95 10.30
CA LYS A 193 -5.95 -3.74 11.11
C LYS A 193 -4.86 -3.99 12.16
N LYS A 194 -4.92 -5.11 12.88
CA LYS A 194 -4.00 -5.49 13.98
C LYS A 194 -2.64 -5.99 13.50
N ARG A 195 -2.61 -6.70 12.36
CA ARG A 195 -1.39 -7.31 11.79
C ARG A 195 -0.95 -6.69 10.46
N LEU A 196 -1.41 -5.47 10.20
CA LEU A 196 -1.22 -4.81 8.91
C LEU A 196 0.25 -4.56 8.59
N GLY A 197 1.08 -4.28 9.60
CA GLY A 197 2.52 -4.15 9.47
C GLY A 197 3.17 -5.44 8.99
N LEU A 198 2.88 -6.58 9.63
CA LEU A 198 3.40 -7.88 9.21
C LEU A 198 2.97 -8.23 7.78
N VAL A 199 1.68 -8.07 7.47
CA VAL A 199 1.13 -8.39 6.14
C VAL A 199 1.76 -7.50 5.06
N ASN A 200 1.87 -6.20 5.31
CA ASN A 200 2.54 -5.29 4.37
C ASN A 200 4.04 -5.59 4.26
N GLY A 201 4.69 -6.00 5.36
CA GLY A 201 6.07 -6.48 5.36
C GLY A 201 6.29 -7.70 4.47
N ILE A 202 5.41 -8.70 4.53
CA ILE A 202 5.48 -9.89 3.66
C ILE A 202 5.24 -9.53 2.20
N VAL A 203 4.20 -8.73 1.92
CA VAL A 203 3.87 -8.27 0.56
C VAL A 203 5.03 -7.49 -0.04
N THR A 204 5.60 -6.55 0.72
CA THR A 204 6.74 -5.75 0.26
C THR A 204 8.02 -6.58 0.14
N ALA A 205 8.25 -7.60 0.97
CA ALA A 205 9.38 -8.52 0.82
C ALA A 205 9.34 -9.31 -0.49
N GLY A 206 8.15 -9.51 -1.08
CA GLY A 206 7.99 -10.11 -2.41
C GLY A 206 8.82 -9.43 -3.51
N SER A 207 8.98 -8.10 -3.48
CA SER A 207 9.83 -7.42 -4.48
C SER A 207 11.31 -7.69 -4.30
N SER A 208 11.81 -7.90 -3.08
CA SER A 208 13.20 -8.31 -2.86
C SER A 208 13.47 -9.70 -3.43
N ILE A 209 12.56 -10.65 -3.21
CA ILE A 209 12.67 -12.02 -3.73
C ILE A 209 12.74 -12.01 -5.26
N PHE A 210 11.87 -11.26 -5.92
CA PHE A 210 11.88 -11.12 -7.37
C PHE A 210 13.11 -10.36 -7.88
N THR A 211 13.56 -9.32 -7.18
CA THR A 211 14.76 -8.56 -7.56
C THR A 211 16.01 -9.42 -7.52
N ILE A 212 16.09 -10.40 -6.60
CA ILE A 212 17.21 -11.34 -6.53
C ILE A 212 17.04 -12.45 -7.58
N THR A 213 15.84 -13.02 -7.72
CA THR A 213 15.63 -14.24 -8.50
C THR A 213 15.46 -13.98 -10.00
N LEU A 214 14.71 -12.92 -10.36
CA LEU A 214 14.34 -12.64 -11.75
C LEU A 214 15.56 -12.34 -12.65
N PRO A 215 16.60 -11.61 -12.22
CA PRO A 215 17.79 -11.39 -13.04
C PRO A 215 18.49 -12.68 -13.50
N PHE A 216 18.55 -13.71 -12.66
CA PHE A 216 19.13 -15.01 -13.05
C PHE A 216 18.31 -15.70 -14.14
N VAL A 217 16.98 -15.69 -13.99
CA VAL A 217 16.05 -16.23 -14.99
C VAL A 217 16.15 -15.42 -16.29
N LEU A 218 16.20 -14.10 -16.18
CA LEU A 218 16.20 -13.18 -17.30
C LEU A 218 17.49 -13.28 -18.11
N SER A 219 18.65 -13.40 -17.46
CA SER A 219 19.93 -13.59 -18.14
C SER A 219 19.92 -14.86 -19.01
N GLY A 220 19.45 -15.98 -18.45
CA GLY A 220 19.33 -17.23 -19.20
C GLY A 220 18.29 -17.19 -20.33
N LEU A 221 17.20 -16.42 -20.17
CA LEU A 221 16.20 -16.21 -21.24
C LEU A 221 16.76 -15.33 -22.37
N LEU A 222 17.42 -14.23 -22.02
CA LEU A 222 18.00 -13.30 -22.99
C LEU A 222 19.04 -14.01 -23.88
N GLU A 223 19.90 -14.85 -23.30
CA GLU A 223 20.89 -15.63 -24.05
C GLU A 223 20.26 -16.68 -24.99
N ARG A 224 19.17 -17.34 -24.57
CA ARG A 224 18.61 -18.47 -25.31
C ARG A 224 17.54 -18.09 -26.34
N VAL A 225 16.67 -17.13 -26.00
CA VAL A 225 15.49 -16.80 -26.82
C VAL A 225 15.47 -15.35 -27.29
N GLY A 226 16.41 -14.51 -26.83
CA GLY A 226 16.55 -13.11 -27.23
C GLY A 226 15.55 -12.16 -26.55
N LEU A 227 15.74 -10.85 -26.77
CA LEU A 227 15.01 -9.77 -26.11
C LEU A 227 13.49 -9.84 -26.32
N HIS A 228 13.04 -9.92 -27.57
CA HIS A 228 11.62 -9.88 -27.91
C HIS A 228 10.84 -11.05 -27.28
N ASN A 229 11.37 -12.27 -27.37
CA ASN A 229 10.73 -13.43 -26.75
C ASN A 229 10.81 -13.38 -25.22
N THR A 230 11.89 -12.82 -24.66
CA THR A 230 12.00 -12.60 -23.22
C THR A 230 10.89 -11.67 -22.70
N MET A 231 10.61 -10.57 -23.39
CA MET A 231 9.48 -9.68 -23.06
C MET A 231 8.12 -10.41 -23.12
N ARG A 232 7.94 -11.32 -24.09
CA ARG A 232 6.74 -12.18 -24.17
C ARG A 232 6.65 -13.16 -23.01
N VAL A 233 7.76 -13.72 -22.54
CA VAL A 233 7.79 -14.56 -21.34
C VAL A 233 7.42 -13.75 -20.10
N LEU A 234 7.91 -12.51 -19.97
CA LEU A 234 7.53 -11.62 -18.86
C LEU A 234 6.03 -11.25 -18.87
N CYS A 235 5.36 -11.32 -20.01
CA CYS A 235 3.90 -11.18 -20.09
C CYS A 235 3.16 -12.26 -19.28
N ILE A 236 3.76 -13.44 -19.08
CA ILE A 236 3.17 -14.49 -18.22
C ILE A 236 3.06 -13.99 -16.78
N LEU A 237 4.06 -13.27 -16.26
CA LEU A 237 4.01 -12.70 -14.91
C LEU A 237 2.88 -11.67 -14.77
N MET A 238 2.69 -10.83 -15.80
CA MET A 238 1.61 -9.84 -15.87
C MET A 238 0.23 -10.49 -16.01
N PHE A 239 0.13 -11.60 -16.75
CA PHE A 239 -1.11 -12.37 -16.86
C PHE A 239 -1.48 -13.02 -15.52
N VAL A 240 -0.51 -13.61 -14.81
CA VAL A 240 -0.74 -14.15 -13.46
C VAL A 240 -1.14 -13.03 -12.49
N LEU A 241 -0.54 -11.83 -12.61
CA LEU A 241 -0.97 -10.65 -11.85
C LEU A 241 -2.43 -10.28 -12.14
N MET A 242 -2.85 -10.30 -13.40
CA MET A 242 -4.26 -10.06 -13.76
C MET A 242 -5.19 -11.08 -13.09
N LEU A 243 -4.82 -12.36 -13.09
CA LEU A 243 -5.58 -13.42 -12.39
C LEU A 243 -5.61 -13.20 -10.88
N ALA A 244 -4.47 -12.83 -10.29
CA ALA A 244 -4.35 -12.53 -8.87
C ALA A 244 -5.24 -11.35 -8.45
N GLY A 245 -5.43 -10.35 -9.32
CA GLY A 245 -6.31 -9.21 -9.08
C GLY A 245 -7.78 -9.59 -8.84
N PHE A 246 -8.29 -10.68 -9.42
CA PHE A 246 -9.66 -11.14 -9.17
C PHE A 246 -9.89 -11.59 -7.72
N THR A 247 -8.84 -11.95 -6.99
CA THR A 247 -8.93 -12.35 -5.58
C THR A 247 -9.29 -11.18 -4.66
N TYR A 248 -9.09 -9.94 -5.09
CA TYR A 248 -9.38 -8.75 -4.29
C TYR A 248 -10.90 -8.61 -4.12
N LYS A 249 -11.45 -9.10 -3.02
CA LYS A 249 -12.87 -8.92 -2.69
C LYS A 249 -13.02 -7.62 -1.89
N PRO A 250 -13.71 -6.59 -2.42
CA PRO A 250 -13.92 -5.35 -1.70
C PRO A 250 -14.82 -5.61 -0.49
N LEU A 251 -14.38 -5.18 0.69
CA LEU A 251 -15.12 -5.36 1.95
C LEU A 251 -15.63 -4.04 2.54
N LEU A 252 -14.94 -2.92 2.26
CA LEU A 252 -15.41 -1.60 2.66
C LEU A 252 -16.44 -1.10 1.64
N PRO A 253 -17.57 -0.51 2.09
CA PRO A 253 -18.57 0.04 1.19
C PRO A 253 -17.96 1.15 0.34
N VAL A 254 -18.17 1.07 -0.98
CA VAL A 254 -17.85 2.18 -1.89
C VAL A 254 -18.72 3.35 -1.44
N LYS A 255 -18.10 4.51 -1.13
CA LYS A 255 -18.87 5.71 -0.74
C LYS A 255 -19.95 5.95 -1.80
N PRO A 256 -21.25 5.93 -1.46
CA PRO A 256 -22.24 6.39 -2.39
C PRO A 256 -21.90 7.85 -2.70
N ALA A 257 -21.82 8.20 -3.98
CA ALA A 257 -21.69 9.58 -4.39
C ALA A 257 -22.93 10.31 -3.86
N ASN A 258 -22.82 10.96 -2.69
CA ASN A 258 -23.92 11.71 -2.13
C ASN A 258 -24.43 12.68 -3.19
N SER A 259 -25.68 12.48 -3.60
CA SER A 259 -26.51 13.39 -4.35
C SER A 259 -26.85 14.60 -3.48
N GLN A 260 -25.83 15.31 -2.99
CA GLN A 260 -25.98 16.65 -2.44
C GLN A 260 -25.54 17.66 -3.48
N THR A 261 -26.52 18.47 -3.83
CA THR A 261 -26.56 19.59 -4.75
C THR A 261 -25.37 20.55 -4.63
N GLY A 262 -24.75 20.90 -5.76
CA GLY A 262 -24.04 22.18 -5.96
C GLY A 262 -22.51 22.19 -5.89
N GLY A 263 -21.83 21.10 -5.54
CA GLY A 263 -20.36 21.03 -5.57
C GLY A 263 -19.80 20.69 -6.95
N SER A 264 -18.67 21.29 -7.36
CA SER A 264 -17.92 20.86 -8.55
C SER A 264 -17.59 19.37 -8.46
N ARG A 265 -17.98 18.56 -9.47
CA ARG A 265 -17.71 17.10 -9.56
C ARG A 265 -16.25 16.77 -9.27
N LEU A 266 -15.32 17.66 -9.60
CA LEU A 266 -13.88 17.48 -9.35
C LEU A 266 -13.53 17.43 -7.85
N LYS A 267 -14.24 18.17 -7.00
CA LYS A 267 -14.06 18.16 -5.53
C LYS A 267 -14.66 16.93 -4.86
N GLN A 268 -15.61 16.25 -5.53
CA GLN A 268 -16.13 14.96 -5.07
C GLN A 268 -15.18 13.80 -5.43
N ILE A 269 -14.48 13.93 -6.57
CA ILE A 269 -13.52 12.94 -7.06
C ILE A 269 -12.19 13.02 -6.30
N PHE A 270 -11.67 14.24 -6.09
CA PHE A 270 -10.49 14.49 -5.29
C PHE A 270 -10.90 14.77 -3.84
N ASN A 271 -10.68 13.81 -2.95
CA ASN A 271 -10.97 13.94 -1.53
C ASN A 271 -9.96 14.89 -0.87
N VAL A 272 -10.20 16.19 -1.02
CA VAL A 272 -9.37 17.24 -0.41
C VAL A 272 -9.48 17.28 1.12
N ASN A 273 -10.39 16.51 1.74
CA ASN A 273 -10.47 16.42 3.20
C ASN A 273 -9.24 15.75 3.82
N ILE A 274 -8.54 14.91 3.07
CA ILE A 274 -7.28 14.28 3.53
C ILE A 274 -6.26 15.37 3.88
N TRP A 275 -6.24 16.45 3.11
CA TRP A 275 -5.41 17.60 3.37
C TRP A 275 -5.86 18.41 4.58
N LYS A 276 -6.98 18.14 5.25
CA LYS A 276 -7.28 18.80 6.55
C LYS A 276 -6.46 18.19 7.69
N SER A 277 -5.98 16.94 7.53
CA SER A 277 -5.14 16.29 8.51
C SER A 277 -3.72 16.87 8.49
N TRP A 278 -3.35 17.63 9.53
CA TRP A 278 -2.02 18.22 9.65
C TRP A 278 -0.91 17.17 9.70
N GLY A 279 -1.15 16.03 10.36
CA GLY A 279 -0.21 14.90 10.36
C GLY A 279 0.07 14.38 8.95
N TYR A 280 -0.99 14.23 8.14
CA TYR A 280 -0.84 13.83 6.74
C TYR A 280 -0.11 14.88 5.90
N ARG A 281 -0.37 16.19 6.08
CA ARG A 281 0.38 17.23 5.35
C ARG A 281 1.88 17.14 5.59
N ILE A 282 2.29 17.06 6.86
CA ILE A 282 3.70 16.96 7.23
C ILE A 282 4.30 15.69 6.62
N TRP A 283 3.56 14.58 6.64
CA TRP A 283 4.00 13.31 6.06
C TRP A 283 4.13 13.35 4.53
N ALA A 284 3.10 13.88 3.85
CA ALA A 284 3.01 13.95 2.38
C ALA A 284 4.06 14.85 1.75
N PHE A 285 4.49 15.92 2.42
CA PHE A 285 5.59 16.78 1.96
C PHE A 285 6.95 16.39 2.56
N GLY A 286 6.98 15.88 3.78
CA GLY A 286 8.20 15.49 4.48
C GLY A 286 8.88 14.29 3.85
N ILE A 287 8.13 13.27 3.39
CA ILE A 287 8.70 12.11 2.71
C ILE A 287 9.38 12.50 1.39
N PRO A 288 8.72 13.16 0.41
CA PRO A 288 9.39 13.57 -0.81
C PRO A 288 10.62 14.44 -0.56
N ALA A 289 10.56 15.35 0.41
CA ALA A 289 11.72 16.15 0.80
C ALA A 289 12.88 15.27 1.32
N ALA A 290 12.58 14.21 2.09
CA ALA A 290 13.57 13.25 2.56
C ALA A 290 14.22 12.42 1.44
N LEU A 291 13.55 12.25 0.29
CA LEU A 291 13.95 11.32 -0.76
C LEU A 291 14.89 11.90 -1.82
N TYR A 292 15.16 13.22 -1.84
CA TYR A 292 15.99 13.86 -2.87
C TYR A 292 17.40 13.25 -3.01
N GLY A 293 17.95 12.65 -1.94
CA GLY A 293 19.23 11.94 -1.95
C GLY A 293 19.12 10.41 -1.83
N TYR A 294 17.92 9.88 -1.60
CA TYR A 294 17.72 8.47 -1.26
C TYR A 294 18.15 7.51 -2.38
N PHE A 295 17.91 7.84 -3.66
CA PHE A 295 18.29 6.99 -4.79
C PHE A 295 19.75 7.13 -5.25
N VAL A 296 20.49 8.14 -4.75
CA VAL A 296 21.86 8.42 -5.20
C VAL A 296 22.82 7.25 -4.89
N PRO A 297 22.84 6.69 -3.66
CA PRO A 297 23.57 5.44 -3.37
C PRO A 297 23.22 4.31 -4.32
N TYR A 298 21.95 4.07 -4.59
CA TYR A 298 21.52 2.93 -5.41
C TYR A 298 21.99 3.02 -6.87
N VAL A 299 22.03 4.23 -7.43
CA VAL A 299 22.43 4.44 -8.83
C VAL A 299 23.94 4.56 -8.99
N HIS A 300 24.61 5.32 -8.12
CA HIS A 300 26.01 5.72 -8.33
C HIS A 300 27.03 4.89 -7.56
N LEU A 301 26.61 4.04 -6.62
CA LEU A 301 27.52 3.22 -5.82
C LEU A 301 28.41 2.31 -6.67
N MET A 302 27.87 1.69 -7.72
CA MET A 302 28.65 0.85 -8.63
C MET A 302 29.77 1.62 -9.35
N ASN A 303 29.50 2.86 -9.76
CA ASN A 303 30.48 3.72 -10.41
C ASN A 303 31.56 4.17 -9.40
N HIS A 304 31.13 4.59 -8.21
CA HIS A 304 32.05 4.94 -7.13
C HIS A 304 33.00 3.79 -6.76
N VAL A 305 32.49 2.56 -6.66
CA VAL A 305 33.32 1.37 -6.39
C VAL A 305 34.31 1.12 -7.52
N THR A 306 33.86 1.28 -8.77
CA THR A 306 34.73 1.10 -9.94
C THR A 306 35.88 2.12 -9.94
N GLU A 307 35.61 3.37 -9.55
CA GLU A 307 36.60 4.44 -9.46
C GLU A 307 37.56 4.26 -8.26
N ARG A 308 37.06 3.81 -7.10
CA ARG A 308 37.84 3.74 -5.85
C ARG A 308 38.59 2.41 -5.65
N PHE A 309 37.97 1.29 -5.99
CA PHE A 309 38.51 -0.06 -5.75
C PHE A 309 38.94 -0.78 -7.04
N GLY A 310 38.73 -0.17 -8.21
CA GLY A 310 39.08 -0.74 -9.50
C GLY A 310 37.96 -1.60 -10.11
N LYS A 311 38.13 -1.90 -11.41
CA LYS A 311 37.10 -2.54 -12.25
C LYS A 311 36.80 -3.99 -11.90
N ASP A 312 37.78 -4.72 -11.35
CA ASP A 312 37.68 -6.15 -11.06
C ASP A 312 36.98 -6.45 -9.72
N THR A 313 36.54 -5.41 -9.00
CA THR A 313 35.83 -5.56 -7.73
C THR A 313 34.38 -6.02 -7.98
N ASN A 314 33.91 -6.97 -7.16
CA ASN A 314 32.55 -7.52 -7.19
C ASN A 314 31.47 -6.51 -6.73
N LYS A 315 31.28 -5.42 -7.46
CA LYS A 315 30.34 -4.34 -7.15
C LYS A 315 28.87 -4.81 -7.09
N GLU A 316 28.53 -5.85 -7.83
CA GLU A 316 27.19 -6.47 -7.82
C GLU A 316 26.82 -7.06 -6.45
N LEU A 317 27.82 -7.52 -5.69
CA LEU A 317 27.62 -8.05 -4.34
C LEU A 317 26.99 -7.00 -3.42
N LEU A 318 27.31 -5.71 -3.59
CA LEU A 318 26.78 -4.65 -2.74
C LEU A 318 25.28 -4.43 -2.95
N LEU A 319 24.83 -4.38 -4.21
CA LEU A 319 23.39 -4.27 -4.51
C LEU A 319 22.64 -5.53 -4.05
N MET A 320 23.25 -6.70 -4.17
CA MET A 320 22.69 -7.95 -3.63
C MET A 320 22.53 -7.88 -2.11
N CYS A 321 23.55 -7.40 -1.38
CA CYS A 321 23.50 -7.20 0.07
C CYS A 321 22.37 -6.24 0.47
N ILE A 322 22.22 -5.11 -0.24
CA ILE A 322 21.13 -4.16 -0.01
C ILE A 322 19.76 -4.83 -0.24
N GLY A 323 19.60 -5.55 -1.34
CA GLY A 323 18.35 -6.23 -1.69
C GLY A 323 17.92 -7.29 -0.68
N ILE A 324 18.86 -8.14 -0.25
CA ILE A 324 18.63 -9.19 0.76
C ILE A 324 18.25 -8.57 2.10
N THR A 325 19.06 -7.62 2.60
CA THR A 325 18.80 -7.00 3.91
C THR A 325 17.55 -6.13 3.91
N SER A 326 17.19 -5.49 2.80
CA SER A 326 15.91 -4.81 2.63
C SER A 326 14.73 -5.77 2.71
N GLY A 327 14.84 -6.96 2.11
CA GLY A 327 13.85 -8.03 2.28
C GLY A 327 13.69 -8.45 3.75
N VAL A 328 14.81 -8.70 4.44
CA VAL A 328 14.82 -9.05 5.87
C VAL A 328 14.24 -7.92 6.74
N GLY A 329 14.60 -6.67 6.45
CA GLY A 329 14.11 -5.48 7.14
C GLY A 329 12.59 -5.33 7.03
N ARG A 330 12.01 -5.56 5.85
CA ARG A 330 10.55 -5.52 5.65
C ARG A 330 9.81 -6.52 6.52
N LEU A 331 10.36 -7.72 6.71
CA LEU A 331 9.76 -8.75 7.57
C LEU A 331 9.90 -8.40 9.07
N ILE A 332 11.10 -8.02 9.50
CA ILE A 332 11.37 -7.67 10.90
C ILE A 332 10.55 -6.45 11.31
N PHE A 333 10.72 -5.33 10.59
CA PHE A 333 10.10 -4.07 10.95
C PHE A 333 8.61 -4.03 10.65
N GLY A 334 8.13 -4.80 9.66
CA GLY A 334 6.71 -5.05 9.48
C GLY A 334 6.09 -5.65 10.73
N ARG A 335 6.73 -6.67 11.33
CA ARG A 335 6.25 -7.28 12.58
C ARG A 335 6.38 -6.34 13.79
N VAL A 336 7.47 -5.58 13.88
CA VAL A 336 7.69 -4.59 14.95
C VAL A 336 6.63 -3.49 14.91
N ALA A 337 6.22 -3.06 13.72
CA ALA A 337 5.20 -2.04 13.53
C ALA A 337 3.85 -2.37 14.18
N ASP A 338 3.48 -3.65 14.18
CA ASP A 338 2.22 -4.11 14.79
C ASP A 338 2.22 -3.96 16.32
N TYR A 339 3.40 -3.92 16.96
CA TYR A 339 3.52 -3.67 18.40
C TYR A 339 3.52 -2.18 18.75
N ILE A 340 3.72 -1.28 17.78
CA ILE A 340 3.77 0.16 18.02
C ILE A 340 2.37 0.74 17.79
N PRO A 341 1.74 1.31 18.82
CA PRO A 341 0.37 1.80 18.70
C PRO A 341 0.30 3.14 17.97
N GLY A 342 -0.64 3.25 17.04
CA GLY A 342 -1.05 4.51 16.41
C GLY A 342 0.03 5.17 15.57
N VAL A 343 -0.03 6.51 15.51
CA VAL A 343 0.90 7.36 14.74
C VAL A 343 2.36 7.31 15.23
N LYS A 344 2.65 6.67 16.37
CA LYS A 344 4.03 6.45 16.84
C LYS A 344 4.83 5.56 15.90
N LYS A 345 4.18 4.81 14.99
CA LYS A 345 4.83 4.07 13.90
C LYS A 345 5.74 4.96 13.04
N VAL A 346 5.47 6.26 12.95
CA VAL A 346 6.32 7.24 12.28
C VAL A 346 7.75 7.25 12.80
N TYR A 347 8.00 6.93 14.09
CA TYR A 347 9.36 6.88 14.62
C TYR A 347 10.22 5.79 13.96
N LEU A 348 9.64 4.68 13.50
CA LEU A 348 10.38 3.69 12.70
C LEU A 348 10.88 4.29 11.39
N GLN A 349 10.04 5.11 10.75
CA GLN A 349 10.39 5.81 9.53
C GLN A 349 11.47 6.89 9.77
N VAL A 350 11.39 7.62 10.88
CA VAL A 350 12.42 8.59 11.29
C VAL A 350 13.77 7.89 11.49
N THR A 351 13.81 6.81 12.27
CA THR A 351 15.03 6.03 12.49
C THR A 351 15.62 5.52 11.19
N SER A 352 14.76 5.07 10.27
CA SER A 352 15.17 4.61 8.95
C SER A 352 15.85 5.71 8.14
N PHE A 353 15.23 6.89 8.04
CA PHE A 353 15.82 8.00 7.28
C PHE A 353 17.11 8.52 7.91
N PHE A 354 17.21 8.56 9.24
CA PHE A 354 18.44 8.96 9.91
C PHE A 354 19.58 7.99 9.58
N ILE A 355 19.33 6.68 9.66
CA ILE A 355 20.35 5.66 9.38
C ILE A 355 20.70 5.63 7.90
N ILE A 356 19.71 5.69 6.98
CA ILE A 356 19.98 5.75 5.54
C ILE A 356 20.80 6.99 5.19
N GLY A 357 20.47 8.15 5.76
CA GLY A 357 21.22 9.39 5.54
C GLY A 357 22.65 9.30 6.06
N LEU A 358 22.84 8.79 7.28
CA LEU A 358 24.16 8.56 7.86
C LEU A 358 24.97 7.57 7.03
N MET A 359 24.40 6.41 6.68
CA MET A 359 25.06 5.38 5.88
C MET A 359 25.46 5.93 4.50
N SER A 360 24.63 6.77 3.89
CA SER A 360 24.96 7.44 2.61
C SER A 360 26.21 8.32 2.76
N MET A 361 26.32 9.09 3.85
CA MET A 361 27.51 9.90 4.14
C MET A 361 28.74 9.05 4.52
N MET A 362 28.56 7.80 4.96
CA MET A 362 29.67 6.91 5.29
C MET A 362 30.27 6.21 4.06
N ILE A 363 29.57 6.17 2.92
CA ILE A 363 30.07 5.54 1.68
C ILE A 363 31.46 6.06 1.29
N PRO A 364 31.70 7.38 1.17
CA PRO A 364 33.00 7.91 0.74
C PRO A 364 34.13 7.70 1.75
N LEU A 365 33.79 7.45 3.01
CA LEU A 365 34.74 7.24 4.11
C LEU A 365 35.23 5.79 4.19
N CYS A 366 34.67 4.89 3.38
CA CYS A 366 35.05 3.49 3.37
C CYS A 366 36.27 3.26 2.45
N ASP A 367 37.43 3.04 3.04
CA ASP A 367 38.68 2.72 2.31
C ASP A 367 38.88 1.23 2.05
N ILE A 368 38.05 0.38 2.68
CA ILE A 368 38.08 -1.08 2.51
C ILE A 368 36.73 -1.58 2.00
N PHE A 369 36.76 -2.53 1.06
CA PHE A 369 35.55 -3.09 0.45
C PHE A 369 34.61 -3.72 1.50
N GLY A 370 35.16 -4.36 2.53
CA GLY A 370 34.38 -4.92 3.63
C GLY A 370 33.60 -3.88 4.45
N GLY A 371 34.16 -2.67 4.61
CA GLY A 371 33.46 -1.57 5.28
C GLY A 371 32.24 -1.11 4.46
N LEU A 372 32.38 -1.08 3.13
CA LEU A 372 31.30 -0.72 2.23
C LEU A 372 30.17 -1.76 2.22
N ILE A 373 30.51 -3.06 2.34
CA ILE A 373 29.52 -4.13 2.55
C ILE A 373 28.71 -3.86 3.83
N ALA A 374 29.36 -3.54 4.94
CA ALA A 374 28.68 -3.27 6.21
C ALA A 374 27.71 -2.07 6.09
N VAL A 375 28.13 -0.99 5.42
CA VAL A 375 27.27 0.17 5.12
C VAL A 375 26.06 -0.23 4.29
N CYS A 376 26.26 -1.04 3.24
CA CYS A 376 25.20 -1.53 2.36
C CYS A 376 24.18 -2.44 3.08
N LEU A 377 24.64 -3.30 3.98
CA LEU A 377 23.78 -4.18 4.78
C LEU A 377 22.88 -3.36 5.74
N LEU A 378 23.43 -2.35 6.40
CA LEU A 378 22.66 -1.48 7.29
C LEU A 378 21.70 -0.58 6.51
N MET A 379 22.17 -0.01 5.40
CA MET A 379 21.34 0.82 4.52
C MET A 379 20.16 0.01 3.98
N GLY A 380 20.38 -1.22 3.50
CA GLY A 380 19.33 -2.12 3.04
C GLY A 380 18.35 -2.50 4.14
N LEU A 381 18.82 -2.85 5.33
CA LEU A 381 17.95 -3.20 6.47
C LEU A 381 16.94 -2.09 6.80
N PHE A 382 17.40 -0.83 6.86
CA PHE A 382 16.55 0.31 7.19
C PHE A 382 15.78 0.86 5.99
N ASP A 383 16.26 0.63 4.77
CA ASP A 383 15.43 0.79 3.58
C ASP A 383 14.18 -0.11 3.65
N GLY A 384 14.38 -1.38 4.03
CA GLY A 384 13.27 -2.31 4.23
C GLY A 384 12.24 -1.80 5.26
N CYS A 385 12.71 -1.21 6.35
CA CYS A 385 11.87 -0.58 7.37
C CYS A 385 11.03 0.57 6.81
N PHE A 386 11.66 1.48 6.06
CA PHE A 386 10.97 2.61 5.44
C PHE A 386 9.86 2.15 4.49
N ILE A 387 10.16 1.22 3.58
CA ILE A 387 9.20 0.76 2.57
C ILE A 387 8.02 0.04 3.21
N CYS A 388 8.24 -0.85 4.20
CA CYS A 388 7.14 -1.63 4.78
C CYS A 388 6.22 -0.81 5.69
N ILE A 389 6.69 0.29 6.29
CA ILE A 389 5.90 1.05 7.26
C ILE A 389 5.03 2.15 6.63
N MET A 390 5.29 2.49 5.37
CA MET A 390 4.60 3.57 4.65
C MET A 390 3.08 3.38 4.60
N ALA A 391 2.60 2.21 4.16
CA ALA A 391 1.16 1.94 4.09
C ALA A 391 0.50 1.92 5.48
N PRO A 392 1.01 1.20 6.50
CA PRO A 392 0.47 1.27 7.86
C PRO A 392 0.37 2.68 8.44
N ILE A 393 1.33 3.57 8.19
CA ILE A 393 1.27 4.97 8.65
C ILE A 393 0.13 5.73 7.93
N ALA A 394 -0.06 5.51 6.62
CA ALA A 394 -1.18 6.12 5.90
C ALA A 394 -2.53 5.73 6.54
N PHE A 395 -2.72 4.45 6.85
CA PHE A 395 -3.93 3.97 7.54
C PHE A 395 -4.15 4.66 8.90
N GLU A 396 -3.09 4.87 9.69
CA GLU A 396 -3.19 5.54 10.99
C GLU A 396 -3.47 7.04 10.89
N LEU A 397 -3.01 7.72 9.82
CA LEU A 397 -3.15 9.17 9.66
C LEU A 397 -4.50 9.61 9.11
N VAL A 398 -5.10 8.79 8.22
CA VAL A 398 -6.30 9.18 7.45
C VAL A 398 -7.45 8.18 7.57
N GLY A 399 -7.21 6.99 8.14
CA GLY A 399 -8.22 5.93 8.24
C GLY A 399 -8.44 5.15 6.94
N ALA A 400 -9.12 4.02 7.04
CA ALA A 400 -9.28 3.07 5.94
C ALA A 400 -10.09 3.62 4.74
N ASN A 401 -10.99 4.57 4.98
CA ASN A 401 -11.87 5.12 3.95
C ASN A 401 -11.16 6.07 2.96
N ASP A 402 -10.08 6.71 3.41
CA ASP A 402 -9.40 7.77 2.66
C ASP A 402 -7.94 7.39 2.30
N VAL A 403 -7.51 6.20 2.72
CA VAL A 403 -6.12 5.72 2.57
C VAL A 403 -5.66 5.59 1.13
N SER A 404 -6.57 5.25 0.22
CA SER A 404 -6.28 5.05 -1.20
C SER A 404 -5.71 6.32 -1.82
N GLN A 405 -6.44 7.43 -1.70
CA GLN A 405 -5.99 8.76 -2.14
C GLN A 405 -4.77 9.27 -1.36
N ALA A 406 -4.68 9.00 -0.05
CA ALA A 406 -3.50 9.38 0.73
C ALA A 406 -2.22 8.70 0.23
N ILE A 407 -2.26 7.39 -0.03
CA ILE A 407 -1.14 6.64 -0.62
C ILE A 407 -0.87 7.17 -2.04
N GLY A 408 -1.91 7.39 -2.85
CA GLY A 408 -1.77 7.86 -4.23
C GLY A 408 -1.06 9.20 -4.36
N PHE A 409 -1.49 10.20 -3.58
CA PHE A 409 -0.82 11.51 -3.57
C PHE A 409 0.60 11.41 -3.05
N LEU A 410 0.85 10.64 -1.98
CA LEU A 410 2.21 10.45 -1.48
C LEU A 410 3.12 9.88 -2.56
N LEU A 411 2.74 8.76 -3.17
CA LEU A 411 3.52 8.10 -4.21
C LEU A 411 3.74 9.02 -5.42
N GLY A 412 2.71 9.77 -5.81
CA GLY A 412 2.82 10.80 -6.85
C GLY A 412 3.86 11.86 -6.54
N LEU A 413 3.85 12.40 -5.31
CA LEU A 413 4.85 13.39 -4.87
C LEU A 413 6.26 12.80 -4.75
N MET A 414 6.39 11.52 -4.42
CA MET A 414 7.69 10.83 -4.36
C MET A 414 8.35 10.69 -5.75
N SER A 415 7.58 10.70 -6.84
CA SER A 415 8.15 10.52 -8.20
C SER A 415 9.19 11.58 -8.58
N VAL A 416 8.98 12.84 -8.17
CA VAL A 416 9.89 13.97 -8.50
C VAL A 416 11.29 13.80 -7.92
N PRO A 417 11.48 13.65 -6.59
CA PRO A 417 12.80 13.46 -6.01
C PRO A 417 13.52 12.20 -6.52
N MET A 418 12.77 11.15 -6.86
CA MET A 418 13.32 9.90 -7.40
C MET A 418 13.97 10.10 -8.77
N VAL A 419 13.40 10.95 -9.63
CA VAL A 419 13.94 11.25 -10.96
C VAL A 419 15.06 12.29 -10.89
N VAL A 420 14.93 13.30 -10.02
CA VAL A 420 15.83 14.45 -9.99
C VAL A 420 17.14 14.17 -9.24
N GLY A 421 17.12 13.30 -8.21
CA GLY A 421 18.29 13.04 -7.36
C GLY A 421 19.53 12.50 -8.10
N PRO A 422 19.42 11.37 -8.83
CA PRO A 422 20.58 10.78 -9.50
C PRO A 422 21.25 11.66 -10.57
N PRO A 423 20.51 12.40 -11.43
CA PRO A 423 21.11 13.35 -12.36
C PRO A 423 21.91 14.47 -11.67
N ILE A 424 21.40 15.03 -10.56
CA ILE A 424 22.13 16.04 -9.78
C ILE A 424 23.43 15.45 -9.23
N ALA A 425 23.40 14.23 -8.71
CA ALA A 425 24.60 13.54 -8.24
C ALA A 425 25.61 13.27 -9.36
N GLY A 426 25.14 12.90 -10.56
CA GLY A 426 25.98 12.76 -11.74
C GLY A 426 26.66 14.07 -12.15
N TYR A 427 25.89 15.17 -12.18
CA TYR A 427 26.42 16.51 -12.46
C TYR A 427 27.46 16.97 -11.42
N LEU A 428 27.24 16.69 -10.14
CA LEU A 428 28.22 16.96 -9.08
C LEU A 428 29.51 16.16 -9.30
N ARG A 429 29.41 14.90 -9.72
CA ARG A 429 30.59 14.10 -10.07
C ARG A 429 31.32 14.66 -11.28
N ASP A 430 30.61 15.07 -12.32
CA ASP A 430 31.24 15.58 -13.55
C ASP A 430 31.94 16.93 -13.32
N THR A 431 31.47 17.73 -12.36
CA THR A 431 32.07 19.03 -12.01
C THR A 431 33.21 18.92 -10.98
N LEU A 432 33.10 18.01 -10.01
CA LEU A 432 34.05 17.88 -8.90
C LEU A 432 35.05 16.73 -9.07
N GLY A 433 34.86 15.87 -10.07
CA GLY A 433 35.74 14.74 -10.38
C GLY A 433 35.62 13.54 -9.45
N SER A 434 34.70 13.55 -8.48
CA SER A 434 34.45 12.43 -7.55
C SER A 434 33.00 12.40 -7.08
N TYR A 435 32.54 11.22 -6.64
CA TYR A 435 31.19 11.04 -6.08
C TYR A 435 31.08 11.43 -4.59
N ASP A 436 32.19 11.75 -3.91
CA ASP A 436 32.23 11.93 -2.46
C ASP A 436 31.24 13.02 -2.00
N VAL A 437 31.30 14.20 -2.62
CA VAL A 437 30.39 15.31 -2.33
C VAL A 437 28.94 14.95 -2.66
N ALA A 438 28.71 14.19 -3.73
CA ALA A 438 27.37 13.74 -4.10
C ALA A 438 26.76 12.83 -3.02
N PHE A 439 27.54 11.92 -2.43
CA PHE A 439 27.07 11.06 -1.34
C PHE A 439 26.88 11.81 -0.02
N TYR A 440 27.79 12.74 0.32
CA TYR A 440 27.59 13.59 1.50
C TYR A 440 26.31 14.40 1.40
N LEU A 441 26.06 15.04 0.26
CA LEU A 441 24.85 15.81 0.02
C LEU A 441 23.60 14.92 -0.08
N ALA A 442 23.73 13.69 -0.59
CA ALA A 442 22.62 12.73 -0.65
C ALA A 442 22.13 12.31 0.74
N GLY A 443 23.00 12.27 1.75
CA GLY A 443 22.61 11.92 3.12
C GLY A 443 21.85 13.02 3.87
N VAL A 444 21.98 14.29 3.47
CA VAL A 444 21.40 15.44 4.18
C VAL A 444 19.86 15.44 4.13
N PRO A 445 19.20 15.30 2.96
CA PRO A 445 17.73 15.33 2.89
C PRO A 445 17.05 14.25 3.75
N PRO A 446 17.48 12.97 3.77
CA PRO A 446 16.91 11.98 4.67
C PRO A 446 16.97 12.40 6.15
N ILE A 447 18.09 12.93 6.62
CA ILE A 447 18.25 13.36 8.02
C ILE A 447 17.30 14.52 8.34
N ILE A 448 17.27 15.56 7.50
CA ILE A 448 16.39 16.72 7.71
C ILE A 448 14.92 16.32 7.60
N GLY A 449 14.56 15.54 6.58
CA GLY A 449 13.21 15.04 6.37
C GLY A 449 12.73 14.15 7.52
N GLY A 450 13.59 13.26 8.01
CA GLY A 450 13.33 12.46 9.21
C GLY A 450 13.07 13.33 10.44
N ALA A 451 13.87 14.38 10.67
CA ALA A 451 13.65 15.32 11.76
C ALA A 451 12.30 16.05 11.65
N LEU A 452 11.86 16.41 10.43
CA LEU A 452 10.54 17.01 10.20
C LEU A 452 9.39 16.04 10.53
N LEU A 453 9.56 14.74 10.24
CA LEU A 453 8.54 13.73 10.55
C LEU A 453 8.33 13.51 12.06
N CYS A 454 9.31 13.85 12.92
CA CYS A 454 9.14 13.85 14.38
C CYS A 454 8.02 14.78 14.87
N LEU A 455 7.63 15.77 14.07
CA LEU A 455 6.53 16.68 14.41
C LEU A 455 5.16 16.00 14.32
N ILE A 456 5.02 14.91 13.55
CA ILE A 456 3.72 14.27 13.30
C ILE A 456 3.07 13.76 14.59
N PRO A 457 3.73 12.92 15.43
CA PRO A 457 3.10 12.43 16.65
C PRO A 457 2.75 13.56 17.63
N TRP A 458 3.54 14.64 17.64
CA TRP A 458 3.29 15.80 18.50
C TRP A 458 2.06 16.60 18.04
N VAL A 459 1.96 16.90 16.74
CA VAL A 459 0.80 17.60 16.16
C VAL A 459 -0.47 16.78 16.35
N GLU A 460 -0.39 15.47 16.13
CA GLU A 460 -1.53 14.57 16.29
C GLU A 460 -1.98 14.44 17.75
N ALA A 461 -1.04 14.31 18.69
CA ALA A 461 -1.35 14.30 20.11
C ALA A 461 -1.98 15.62 20.56
N ARG A 462 -1.53 16.75 20.01
CA ARG A 462 -2.13 18.07 20.27
C ARG A 462 -3.56 18.15 19.71
N ARG A 463 -3.80 17.67 18.49
CA ARG A 463 -5.14 17.63 17.88
C ARG A 463 -6.12 16.83 18.75
N LYS A 464 -5.78 15.58 19.10
CA LYS A 464 -6.62 14.74 19.95
C LYS A 464 -6.93 15.36 21.31
N ARG A 465 -5.97 16.07 21.90
CA ARG A 465 -6.20 16.81 23.16
C ARG A 465 -7.18 17.98 22.99
N MET A 466 -7.19 18.64 21.85
CA MET A 466 -8.13 19.73 21.57
C MET A 466 -9.54 19.18 21.30
N GLU A 467 -9.64 18.11 20.51
CA GLU A 467 -10.91 17.40 20.25
C GLU A 467 -11.54 16.90 21.55
N ASN A 468 -10.78 16.22 22.41
CA ASN A 468 -11.30 15.75 23.71
C ASN A 468 -11.77 16.90 24.60
N LYS A 469 -11.11 18.07 24.54
CA LYS A 469 -11.54 19.26 25.30
C LYS A 469 -12.82 19.85 24.73
N GLU A 470 -13.01 19.83 23.41
CA GLU A 470 -14.25 20.28 22.77
C GLU A 470 -15.41 19.32 23.05
N THR A 471 -15.20 18.01 22.98
CA THR A 471 -16.20 17.01 23.36
C THR A 471 -16.61 17.19 24.82
N GLN A 472 -15.64 17.31 25.74
CA GLN A 472 -15.93 17.55 27.16
C GLN A 472 -16.68 18.86 27.40
N ARG A 473 -16.34 19.94 26.68
CA ARG A 473 -17.09 21.21 26.75
C ARG A 473 -18.51 21.05 26.25
N THR A 474 -18.70 20.33 25.13
CA THR A 474 -20.03 20.10 24.55
C THR A 474 -20.89 19.24 25.46
N GLU A 475 -20.33 18.16 26.02
CA GLU A 475 -21.01 17.33 27.03
C GLU A 475 -21.37 18.13 28.27
N HIS A 476 -20.48 19.01 28.73
CA HIS A 476 -20.73 19.89 29.86
C HIS A 476 -21.86 20.89 29.57
N ASP A 477 -21.83 21.55 28.40
CA ASP A 477 -22.88 22.48 27.96
C ASP A 477 -24.25 21.78 27.80
N VAL A 478 -24.28 20.55 27.26
CA VAL A 478 -25.51 19.76 27.13
C VAL A 478 -26.04 19.37 28.51
N THR A 479 -25.17 18.89 29.40
CA THR A 479 -25.54 18.52 30.78
C THR A 479 -26.07 19.73 31.54
N GLN A 480 -25.43 20.90 31.40
CA GLN A 480 -25.87 22.13 32.05
C GLN A 480 -27.24 22.58 31.55
N LYS A 481 -27.48 22.53 30.23
CA LYS A 481 -28.80 22.84 29.64
C LYS A 481 -29.89 21.87 30.11
N MET A 482 -29.58 20.58 30.27
CA MET A 482 -30.52 19.61 30.85
C MET A 482 -30.89 19.97 32.29
N ILE A 483 -29.92 20.30 33.14
CA ILE A 483 -30.16 20.71 34.54
C ILE A 483 -30.99 22.00 34.60
N GLU A 484 -30.69 22.99 33.75
CA GLU A 484 -31.47 24.23 33.68
C GLU A 484 -32.92 23.97 33.24
N SER A 485 -33.13 23.03 32.31
CA SER A 485 -34.48 22.63 31.89
C SER A 485 -35.26 21.89 32.99
N GLU A 486 -34.61 21.02 33.77
CA GLU A 486 -35.24 20.35 34.91
C GLU A 486 -35.64 21.35 35.99
N LYS A 487 -34.77 22.31 36.33
CA LYS A 487 -35.08 23.38 37.28
C LYS A 487 -36.25 24.25 36.82
N ALA A 488 -36.32 24.59 35.53
CA ALA A 488 -37.43 25.36 34.98
C ALA A 488 -38.76 24.58 35.06
N VAL A 489 -38.73 23.25 34.90
CA VAL A 489 -39.90 22.37 35.06
C VAL A 489 -40.31 22.29 36.53
N GLU A 490 -39.36 22.15 37.47
CA GLU A 490 -39.66 22.16 38.92
C GLU A 490 -40.24 23.50 39.38
N GLU A 491 -39.69 24.64 38.92
CA GLU A 491 -40.24 25.96 39.24
C GLU A 491 -41.65 26.18 38.66
N SER A 492 -41.93 25.63 37.47
CA SER A 492 -43.26 25.61 36.87
C SER A 492 -44.25 24.79 37.70
N HIS A 493 -43.83 23.63 38.21
CA HIS A 493 -44.67 22.78 39.05
C HIS A 493 -44.96 23.40 40.42
N ASN A 494 -43.97 24.03 41.06
CA ASN A 494 -44.20 24.73 42.34
C ASN A 494 -45.17 25.93 42.19
N LYS A 495 -45.10 26.68 41.10
CA LYS A 495 -46.04 27.80 40.83
C LYS A 495 -47.48 27.35 40.56
N THR A 496 -47.70 26.13 40.08
CA THR A 496 -49.05 25.59 39.87
C THR A 496 -49.63 24.95 41.14
N GLY A 497 -48.79 24.48 42.07
CA GLY A 497 -49.21 23.95 43.37
C GLY A 497 -49.73 25.00 44.36
N GLU A 498 -49.21 26.23 44.31
CA GLU A 498 -49.66 27.34 45.20
C GLU A 498 -50.97 28.02 44.76
N SER A 499 -51.53 27.67 43.59
CA SER A 499 -52.81 28.21 43.10
C SER A 499 -54.05 27.35 43.48
N VAL A 500 -53.89 26.29 44.28
CA VAL A 500 -54.99 25.35 44.63
C VAL A 500 -55.24 25.25 46.15
N LEU A 501 -54.69 26.17 46.94
CA LEU A 501 -55.07 26.39 48.34
C LEU A 501 -55.67 27.79 48.48
#